data_AF-A0A933N8W7-F1
#
_entry.id   AF-A0A933N8W7-F1
#
_cell.length_a   1.000
_cell.length_b   1.000
_cell.length_c   1.000
_cell.angle_alpha   90.00
_cell.angle_beta   90.00
_cell.angle_gamma   90.00
#
_symmetry.space_group_name_H-M   'P 1'
#
loop_
_entity.id
_entity.type
_entity.pdbx_description
1 polymer ?
#
loop_
_entity_poly.entity_id
_entity_poly.type
_entity_poly.pdbx_seq_one_letter_code
_entity_poly.pdbx_strand_id
1 'polypeptide(L)' 'MSIRLKVEGGRLVAAAPEGWPEGAELDVVLADQDDDMSDEEVAELDSALEKSLEQAATGRFTEASEFLAKLTARRTS' A
#
# COMPACT_ATOMS: atom_id res chain seq x y z
N MET A 1 5.42 5.45 -8.54
CA MET A 1 5.11 5.96 -9.89
C MET A 1 5.36 4.81 -10.85
N SER A 2 4.33 4.31 -11.53
CA SER A 2 4.41 3.18 -12.45
C SER A 2 4.09 3.64 -13.88
N ILE A 3 4.75 3.04 -14.87
CA ILE A 3 4.51 3.32 -16.28
C ILE A 3 3.94 2.07 -16.92
N ARG A 4 2.80 2.20 -17.61
CA ARG A 4 2.18 1.08 -18.32
C ARG A 4 2.76 0.98 -19.73
N LEU A 5 3.50 -0.10 -19.97
CA LEU A 5 4.06 -0.44 -21.27
C LEU A 5 3.17 -1.47 -21.97
N LYS A 6 3.06 -1.39 -23.29
CA LYS A 6 2.38 -2.39 -24.13
C LYS A 6 3.37 -3.01 -25.11
N VAL A 7 3.16 -4.27 -25.46
CA VAL A 7 3.93 -4.94 -26.52
C VAL A 7 3.19 -4.80 -27.84
N GLU A 8 3.79 -4.14 -28.82
CA GLU A 8 3.28 -4.01 -30.18
C GLU A 8 4.36 -4.40 -31.18
N GLY A 9 4.07 -5.39 -32.03
CA GLY A 9 5.03 -5.86 -33.05
C GLY A 9 6.36 -6.36 -32.47
N GLY A 10 6.35 -6.90 -31.24
CA GLY A 10 7.55 -7.37 -30.55
C GLY A 10 8.41 -6.26 -29.92
N ARG A 11 7.88 -5.03 -29.80
CA ARG A 11 8.54 -3.90 -29.14
C ARG A 11 7.72 -3.41 -27.96
N LEU A 12 8.39 -2.98 -26.89
CA LEU A 12 7.75 -2.28 -25.77
C LEU A 12 7.49 -0.83 -26.16
N VAL A 13 6.24 -0.39 -26.02
CA VAL A 13 5.78 0.96 -26.36
C VAL A 13 5.07 1.56 -25.16
N ALA A 14 5.46 2.76 -24.75
CA ALA A 14 4.78 3.59 -23.76
C ALA A 14 4.95 5.06 -24.09
N ALA A 15 4.01 5.89 -23.63
CA ALA A 15 4.20 7.33 -23.62
C ALA A 15 5.16 7.71 -22.50
N ALA A 16 6.19 8.51 -22.81
CA ALA A 16 7.08 9.07 -21.81
C ALA A 16 6.30 10.09 -20.95
N PRO A 17 6.32 9.99 -19.61
CA PRO A 17 5.75 11.01 -18.75
C PRO A 17 6.45 12.36 -18.91
N GLU A 18 5.74 13.47 -18.66
CA GLU A 18 6.33 14.80 -18.70
C GLU A 18 7.48 14.95 -17.68
N GLY A 19 8.57 15.60 -18.08
CA GLY A 19 9.73 15.88 -17.22
C GLY A 19 10.88 14.88 -17.29
N TRP A 20 10.78 13.88 -18.16
CA TRP A 20 11.82 12.86 -18.32
C TRP A 20 12.90 13.31 -19.31
N PRO A 21 14.20 13.16 -18.98
CA PRO A 21 15.27 13.57 -19.88
C PRO A 21 15.34 12.65 -21.10
N GLU A 22 15.61 13.23 -22.25
CA GLU A 22 15.86 12.48 -23.48
C GLU A 22 17.08 11.55 -23.27
N GLY A 23 16.93 10.28 -23.65
CA GLY A 23 17.98 9.27 -23.47
C GLY A 23 18.05 8.65 -22.08
N ALA A 24 17.05 8.87 -21.21
CA ALA A 24 16.96 8.16 -19.93
C ALA A 24 16.91 6.64 -20.13
N GLU A 25 17.83 5.91 -19.48
CA GLU A 25 17.81 4.45 -19.41
C GLU A 25 16.92 3.99 -18.27
N LEU A 26 16.15 2.92 -18.49
CA LEU A 26 15.20 2.41 -17.52
C LEU A 26 15.29 0.90 -17.42
N ASP A 27 15.34 0.45 -16.17
CA ASP A 27 15.13 -0.95 -15.84
C ASP A 27 13.63 -1.23 -15.79
N VAL A 28 13.16 -2.02 -16.74
CA VAL A 28 11.76 -2.46 -16.82
C VAL A 28 11.65 -3.84 -16.18
N VAL A 29 10.93 -3.91 -15.06
CA VAL A 29 10.55 -5.16 -14.42
C VAL A 29 9.09 -5.42 -14.73
N LEU A 30 8.74 -6.67 -15.05
CA LEU A 30 7.33 -7.05 -15.14
C LEU A 30 6.73 -6.93 -13.75
N ALA A 31 5.65 -6.16 -13.62
CA ALA A 31 4.87 -6.20 -12.39
C ALA A 31 4.35 -7.63 -12.21
N ASP A 32 4.70 -8.28 -11.10
CA ASP A 32 4.14 -9.57 -10.75
C ASP A 32 2.65 -9.37 -10.48
N GLN A 33 1.82 -9.84 -11.41
CA GLN A 33 0.36 -9.73 -11.30
C GLN A 33 -0.20 -10.50 -10.10
N ASP A 34 0.58 -11.41 -9.50
CA ASP A 34 0.20 -12.18 -8.33
C ASP A 34 0.32 -11.39 -7.01
N ASP A 35 1.07 -10.28 -6.99
CA ASP A 35 1.22 -9.37 -5.84
C ASP A 35 0.42 -8.05 -6.00
N ASP A 36 -0.26 -7.87 -7.12
CA ASP A 36 -1.10 -6.69 -7.36
C ASP A 36 -2.46 -6.87 -6.67
N MET A 37 -2.73 -6.03 -5.68
CA MET A 37 -4.05 -5.92 -5.05
C MET A 37 -5.08 -5.48 -6.09
N SER A 38 -6.23 -6.14 -6.12
CA SER A 38 -7.37 -5.68 -6.92
C SER A 38 -7.85 -4.31 -6.44
N ASP A 39 -8.56 -3.57 -7.30
CA ASP A 39 -9.13 -2.26 -6.95
C ASP A 39 -10.02 -2.33 -5.70
N GLU A 40 -10.70 -3.47 -5.47
CA GLU A 40 -11.52 -3.72 -4.28
C GLU A 40 -10.66 -3.91 -3.03
N GLU A 41 -9.57 -4.68 -3.12
CA GLU A 41 -8.63 -4.88 -2.01
C GLU A 41 -7.91 -3.58 -1.65
N VAL A 42 -7.56 -2.75 -2.63
CA VAL A 42 -6.98 -1.42 -2.40
C VAL A 42 -7.98 -0.53 -1.66
N ALA A 43 -9.25 -0.51 -2.08
CA ALA A 43 -10.28 0.29 -1.43
C ALA A 43 -10.56 -0.16 0.02
N GLU A 44 -10.57 -1.47 0.28
CA GLU A 44 -10.69 -2.05 1.62
C GLU A 44 -9.50 -1.64 2.51
N LEU A 45 -8.27 -1.70 1.97
CA LEU A 45 -7.07 -1.30 2.70
C LEU A 45 -7.08 0.20 3.03
N ASP A 46 -7.39 1.05 2.07
CA ASP A 46 -7.46 2.50 2.28
C ASP A 46 -8.50 2.87 3.35
N SER A 47 -9.67 2.22 3.32
CA SER A 47 -10.70 2.37 4.36
C SER A 47 -10.21 1.97 5.74
N ALA A 48 -9.48 0.84 5.85
CA ALA A 48 -8.90 0.39 7.11
C ALA A 48 -7.81 1.36 7.63
N LEU A 49 -7.00 1.91 6.73
CA LEU A 49 -5.96 2.90 7.06
C LEU A 49 -6.59 4.21 7.54
N GLU A 50 -7.59 4.73 6.84
CA GLU A 50 -8.30 5.96 7.21
C GLU A 50 -8.92 5.83 8.60
N LYS A 51 -9.61 4.72 8.87
CA LYS A 51 -10.16 4.42 10.18
C LYS A 51 -9.09 4.35 11.28
N SER A 52 -7.94 3.74 10.98
CA SER A 52 -6.81 3.66 11.92
C SER A 52 -6.24 5.04 12.24
N LEU A 53 -6.09 5.89 11.22
CA LEU A 53 -5.63 7.27 11.36
C LEU A 53 -6.62 8.11 12.18
N GLU A 54 -7.93 7.97 11.93
CA GLU A 54 -8.96 8.62 12.74
C GLU A 54 -8.89 8.16 14.21
N GLN A 55 -8.75 6.85 14.45
CA GLN A 55 -8.61 6.32 15.81
C GLN A 55 -7.38 6.88 16.52
N ALA A 56 -6.23 6.93 15.84
CA ALA A 56 -5.01 7.52 16.36
C ALA A 56 -5.19 9.02 16.65
N ALA A 57 -5.86 9.76 15.76
CA ALA A 57 -6.15 11.18 15.93
C ALA A 57 -7.10 11.46 17.10
N THR A 58 -8.00 10.53 17.44
CA THR A 58 -8.92 10.72 18.58
C THR A 58 -8.25 10.74 19.95
N GLY A 59 -6.95 10.42 20.04
CA GLY A 59 -6.19 10.46 21.30
C GLY A 59 -6.64 9.43 22.34
N ARG A 60 -7.50 8.48 21.95
CA ARG A 60 -8.03 7.40 22.81
C ARG A 60 -7.03 6.25 22.90
N PHE A 61 -5.90 6.52 23.52
CA PHE A 61 -4.89 5.51 23.84
C PHE A 61 -5.11 4.96 25.25
N THR A 62 -4.67 3.74 25.48
CA THR A 62 -4.55 3.15 26.83
C THR A 62 -3.08 2.87 27.09
N GLU A 63 -2.64 3.06 28.32
CA GLU A 63 -1.29 2.69 28.72
C GLU A 63 -1.08 1.19 28.53
N ALA A 64 0.06 0.83 27.95
CA ALA A 64 0.36 -0.57 27.65
C ALA A 64 0.34 -1.44 28.93
N SER A 65 0.81 -0.89 30.05
CA SER A 65 0.77 -1.54 31.36
C SER A 65 -0.66 -1.82 31.84
N GLU A 66 -1.57 -0.86 31.65
CA GLU A 66 -2.99 -1.00 32.01
C GLU A 66 -3.69 -2.07 31.16
N PHE A 67 -3.41 -2.09 29.86
CA PHE A 67 -3.93 -3.10 28.94
C PHE A 67 -3.43 -4.51 29.30
N LEU A 68 -2.13 -4.66 29.57
CA LEU A 68 -1.52 -5.93 29.95
C LEU A 68 -2.05 -6.47 31.28
N ALA A 69 -2.30 -5.58 32.25
CA ALA A 69 -2.91 -5.95 33.53
C ALA A 69 -4.34 -6.50 33.32
N LYS A 70 -5.16 -5.83 32.50
CA LYS A 70 -6.51 -6.30 32.13
C LYS A 70 -6.49 -7.66 31.43
N LEU A 71 -5.53 -7.89 30.55
CA LEU A 71 -5.40 -9.13 29.78
C LEU A 71 -4.99 -10.31 30.67
N THR A 72 -4.08 -10.08 31.62
CA THR A 72 -3.67 -11.07 32.63
C THR A 72 -4.82 -11.41 33.58
N ALA A 73 -5.60 -10.42 34.02
CA ALA A 73 -6.75 -10.63 34.89
C ALA A 73 -7.83 -11.53 34.25
N ARG A 74 -8.05 -11.42 32.93
CA ARG A 74 -9.01 -12.24 32.18
C ARG A 74 -8.57 -13.69 31.96
N ARG A 75 -7.26 -13.97 31.97
CA ARG A 75 -6.72 -15.32 31.76
C ARG A 75 -6.65 -16.15 33.05
N THR A 76 -6.80 -15.50 34.19
CA THR A 76 -6.68 -16.12 35.52
C THR A 76 -8.03 -16.25 36.22
N SER A 77 -9.12 -15.89 35.54
CA SER A 77 -10.53 -16.05 35.97
C SER A 77 -11.22 -17.10 35.12
#